data_AF-A0A929ZLJ7-F1
#
_entry.id   AF-A0A929ZLJ7-F1
#
_cell.length_a   1.000
_cell.length_b   1.000
_cell.length_c   1.000
_cell.angle_alpha   90.00
_cell.angle_beta   90.00
_cell.angle_gamma   90.00
#
_symmetry.space_group_name_H-M   'P 1'
#
loop_
_entity.id
_entity.type
_entity.pdbx_description
1 polymer ?
#
loop_
_entity_poly.entity_id
_entity_poly.type
_entity_poly.pdbx_seq_one_letter_code
_entity_poly.pdbx_strand_id
1 'polypeptide(L)'
;MNPARFVTFAMYIAMAYLVVKMFISSKRNGKNKMIIDAVRLINEKEMFFNRVDQLISTVNDPEFANKGRVLKLWGCAYHQDFNEFDTTLQELDIDSLIEDKKGVKSIDTNEDSFFYLYLAIPNVLHHVGRDDLRNNMHAKLQPYEELLGNQLAKALSDQFDKYYDSVEDRGQTFFEK
;
A
#
# COMPACT_ATOMS: atom_id res chain seq x y z
N MET A 1 41.39 18.51 25.46
CA MET A 1 40.79 18.94 24.17
C MET A 1 39.95 20.19 24.45
N ASN A 2 40.13 21.28 23.70
CA ASN A 2 39.45 22.55 23.99
C ASN A 2 37.92 22.38 23.77
N PRO A 3 37.04 22.64 24.76
CA PRO A 3 35.60 22.42 24.66
C PRO A 3 34.97 23.10 23.44
N ALA A 4 35.49 24.26 23.02
CA ALA A 4 35.05 24.94 21.80
C ALA A 4 35.26 24.08 20.54
N ARG A 5 36.40 23.39 20.42
CA ARG A 5 36.72 22.51 19.27
C ARG A 5 35.85 21.24 19.24
N PHE A 6 35.47 20.74 20.42
CA PHE A 6 34.55 19.59 20.53
C PHE A 6 33.14 19.96 20.08
N VAL A 7 32.62 21.12 20.53
CA VAL A 7 31.30 21.63 20.10
C VAL A 7 31.27 21.90 18.60
N THR A 8 32.33 22.50 18.04
CA THR A 8 32.44 22.70 16.59
C THR A 8 32.42 21.38 15.81
N PHE A 9 33.13 20.34 16.29
CA PHE A 9 33.13 19.03 15.65
C PHE A 9 31.76 18.33 15.72
N ALA A 10 31.10 18.40 16.88
CA ALA A 10 29.74 17.88 17.05
C ALA A 10 28.72 18.59 16.14
N MET A 11 28.85 19.91 15.96
CA MET A 11 28.03 20.70 15.04
C MET A 11 28.21 20.25 13.58
N TYR A 12 29.44 19.97 13.14
CA TYR A 12 29.68 19.46 11.79
C TYR A 12 29.05 18.07 11.57
N ILE A 13 29.11 17.19 12.56
CA ILE A 13 28.44 15.88 12.52
C ILE A 13 26.92 16.05 12.44
N ALA A 14 26.35 16.94 13.27
CA ALA A 14 24.91 17.21 13.26
C ALA A 14 24.44 17.80 11.92
N MET A 15 25.20 18.73 11.33
CA MET A 15 24.91 19.28 10.01
C MET A 15 24.99 18.22 8.92
N ALA A 16 26.02 17.38 8.91
CA ALA A 16 26.15 16.28 7.95
C ALA A 16 24.96 15.31 8.07
N TYR A 17 24.55 14.97 9.29
CA TYR A 17 23.36 14.13 9.54
C TYR A 17 22.08 14.76 8.99
N LEU A 18 21.84 16.05 9.25
CA LEU A 18 20.65 16.76 8.76
C LEU A 18 20.61 16.83 7.23
N VAL A 19 21.75 17.09 6.57
CA VAL A 19 21.86 17.11 5.11
C VAL A 19 21.52 15.73 4.53
N VAL A 20 22.09 14.65 5.10
CA VAL A 20 21.76 13.28 4.69
C VAL A 20 20.27 12.99 4.87
N LYS A 21 19.68 13.36 6.01
CA LYS A 21 18.24 13.19 6.26
C LYS A 21 17.38 13.95 5.25
N MET A 22 17.77 15.16 4.89
CA MET A 22 17.10 16.00 3.91
C MET A 22 17.15 15.36 2.51
N PHE A 23 18.29 14.80 2.10
CA PHE A 23 18.40 14.05 0.84
C PHE A 23 17.51 12.80 0.81
N ILE A 24 17.47 12.03 1.90
CA ILE A 24 16.61 10.85 2.02
C ILE A 24 15.13 11.25 1.93
N SER A 25 14.72 12.28 2.67
CA SER A 25 13.36 12.81 2.62
C SER A 25 12.98 13.34 1.24
N SER A 26 13.89 14.05 0.56
CA SER A 26 13.68 14.57 -0.79
C SER A 26 13.45 13.45 -1.81
N LYS A 27 14.24 12.37 -1.74
CA LYS A 27 14.05 11.18 -2.59
C LYS A 27 12.70 10.51 -2.37
N ARG A 28 12.28 10.33 -1.10
CA ARG A 28 10.95 9.75 -0.76
C ARG A 28 9.82 10.65 -1.27
N ASN A 29 9.95 11.97 -1.10
CA ASN A 29 8.96 12.94 -1.60
C ASN A 29 8.83 12.91 -3.13
N GLY A 30 9.95 12.77 -3.85
CA GLY A 30 9.94 12.64 -5.30
C GLY A 30 9.16 11.42 -5.77
N LYS A 31 9.37 10.26 -5.13
CA LYS A 31 8.64 9.03 -5.45
C LYS A 31 7.14 9.12 -5.07
N ASN A 32 6.81 9.71 -3.92
CA ASN A 32 5.42 9.97 -3.53
C ASN A 32 4.70 10.88 -4.55
N LYS A 33 5.40 11.87 -5.12
CA LYS A 33 4.84 12.70 -6.18
C LYS A 33 4.48 11.88 -7.42
N MET A 34 5.32 10.91 -7.80
CA MET A 34 5.02 10.03 -8.94
C MET A 34 3.75 9.19 -8.71
N ILE A 35 3.55 8.69 -7.49
CA ILE A 35 2.31 8.01 -7.08
C ILE A 35 1.10 8.93 -7.20
N ILE A 36 1.19 10.15 -6.66
CA ILE A 36 0.09 11.14 -6.72
C ILE A 36 -0.23 11.50 -8.17
N ASP A 37 0.79 11.69 -9.01
CA ASP A 37 0.62 11.99 -10.42
C ASP A 37 -0.08 10.84 -11.15
N ALA A 38 0.23 9.58 -10.82
CA ALA A 38 -0.49 8.42 -11.36
C ALA A 38 -1.96 8.43 -10.93
N VAL A 39 -2.25 8.61 -9.63
CA VAL A 39 -3.62 8.63 -9.10
C VAL A 39 -4.48 9.73 -9.73
N ARG A 40 -3.89 10.90 -10.05
CA ARG A 40 -4.61 11.99 -10.75
C ARG A 40 -5.08 11.62 -12.14
N LEU A 41 -4.43 10.66 -12.78
CA LEU A 41 -4.73 10.20 -14.14
C LEU A 41 -5.69 9.02 -14.15
N ILE A 42 -6.26 8.59 -13.02
CA ILE A 42 -7.13 7.39 -12.93
C ILE A 42 -8.33 7.43 -13.88
N ASN A 43 -8.81 8.60 -14.31
CA ASN A 43 -9.92 8.67 -15.27
C ASN A 43 -9.47 8.46 -16.72
N GLU A 44 -8.17 8.50 -16.98
CA GLU A 44 -7.55 8.41 -18.29
C GLU A 44 -6.79 7.07 -18.41
N LYS A 45 -7.53 5.98 -18.65
CA LYS A 45 -7.05 4.59 -18.59
C LYS A 45 -5.63 4.38 -19.13
N GLU A 46 -5.37 4.75 -20.38
CA GLU A 46 -4.06 4.53 -21.01
C GLU A 46 -2.96 5.36 -20.34
N MET A 47 -3.23 6.62 -20.00
CA MET A 47 -2.26 7.49 -19.33
C MET A 47 -1.97 7.00 -17.90
N PHE A 48 -2.98 6.50 -17.20
CA PHE A 48 -2.83 5.88 -15.90
C PHE A 48 -1.90 4.67 -15.95
N PHE A 49 -2.22 3.65 -16.77
CA PHE A 49 -1.43 2.43 -16.82
C PHE A 49 0.01 2.69 -17.27
N ASN A 50 0.19 3.52 -18.30
CA ASN A 50 1.53 3.95 -18.72
C ASN A 50 2.31 4.62 -17.58
N ARG A 51 1.66 5.47 -16.77
CA ARG A 51 2.33 6.16 -15.66
C ARG A 51 2.68 5.20 -14.52
N VAL A 52 1.81 4.24 -14.23
CA VAL A 52 2.06 3.21 -13.21
C VAL A 52 3.17 2.27 -13.65
N ASP A 53 3.19 1.83 -14.90
CA ASP A 53 4.26 0.98 -15.43
C ASP A 53 5.62 1.69 -15.44
N GLN A 54 5.63 3.00 -15.73
CA GLN A 54 6.83 3.83 -15.57
C GLN A 54 7.30 3.88 -14.11
N LEU A 55 6.39 4.02 -13.14
CA LEU A 55 6.74 3.99 -11.72
C LEU A 55 7.39 2.65 -11.35
N ILE A 56 6.78 1.53 -11.75
CA ILE A 56 7.26 0.18 -11.44
C ILE A 56 8.64 -0.09 -12.06
N SER A 57 8.86 0.35 -13.31
CA SER A 57 10.11 0.10 -14.04
C SER A 57 11.26 1.05 -13.69
N THR A 58 10.97 2.29 -13.29
CA THR A 58 12.00 3.32 -13.06
C THR A 58 12.51 3.34 -11.61
N VAL A 59 11.69 2.86 -10.66
CA VAL A 59 12.00 2.97 -9.23
C VAL A 59 12.72 1.72 -8.72
N ASN A 60 14.03 1.84 -8.47
CA ASN A 60 14.86 0.80 -7.81
C ASN A 60 14.58 0.64 -6.30
N ASP A 61 13.34 0.85 -5.86
CA ASP A 61 12.94 0.74 -4.47
C ASP A 61 11.74 -0.22 -4.38
N PRO A 62 11.93 -1.43 -3.79
CA PRO A 62 10.90 -2.44 -3.69
C PRO A 62 9.60 -1.95 -3.06
N GLU A 63 9.66 -1.09 -2.03
CA GLU A 63 8.47 -0.50 -1.40
C GLU A 63 7.62 0.22 -2.45
N PHE A 64 8.24 1.13 -3.19
CA PHE A 64 7.56 1.98 -4.16
C PHE A 64 7.14 1.24 -5.42
N ALA A 65 7.92 0.27 -5.88
CA ALA A 65 7.52 -0.60 -6.98
C ALA A 65 6.24 -1.38 -6.62
N ASN A 66 6.16 -1.90 -5.40
CA ASN A 66 4.97 -2.62 -4.94
C ASN A 66 3.78 -1.69 -4.65
N LYS A 67 3.99 -0.45 -4.20
CA LYS A 67 2.92 0.58 -4.23
C LYS A 67 2.37 0.80 -5.64
N GLY A 68 3.25 0.83 -6.64
CA GLY A 68 2.88 0.85 -8.06
C GLY A 68 2.01 -0.32 -8.46
N ARG A 69 2.38 -1.55 -8.08
CA ARG A 69 1.58 -2.75 -8.35
C ARG A 69 0.22 -2.70 -7.69
N VAL A 70 0.11 -2.20 -6.45
CA VAL A 70 -1.18 -1.98 -5.78
C VAL A 70 -2.06 -1.00 -6.57
N LEU A 71 -1.49 0.11 -7.06
CA LEU A 71 -2.21 1.05 -7.92
C LEU A 71 -2.62 0.40 -9.25
N LYS A 72 -1.78 -0.45 -9.83
CA LYS A 72 -2.09 -1.18 -11.06
C LYS A 72 -3.30 -2.11 -10.85
N LEU A 73 -3.32 -2.88 -9.76
CA LEU A 73 -4.47 -3.70 -9.37
C LEU A 73 -5.74 -2.87 -9.17
N TRP A 74 -5.62 -1.70 -8.54
CA TRP A 74 -6.74 -0.78 -8.38
C TRP A 74 -7.24 -0.24 -9.72
N GLY A 75 -6.34 0.14 -10.64
CA GLY A 75 -6.71 0.57 -11.99
C GLY A 75 -7.39 -0.54 -12.79
N CYS A 76 -6.93 -1.79 -12.67
CA CYS A 76 -7.58 -2.95 -13.27
C CYS A 76 -9.02 -3.09 -12.78
N ALA A 77 -9.25 -2.99 -11.46
CA ALA A 77 -10.59 -3.05 -10.89
C ALA A 77 -11.46 -1.84 -11.28
N TYR A 78 -10.92 -0.63 -11.23
CA TYR A 78 -11.64 0.61 -11.56
C TYR A 78 -12.09 0.67 -13.02
N HIS A 79 -11.20 0.29 -13.95
CA HIS A 79 -11.49 0.27 -15.38
C HIS A 79 -12.12 -1.05 -15.87
N GLN A 80 -12.31 -2.01 -14.97
CA GLN A 80 -12.78 -3.37 -15.28
C GLN A 80 -11.94 -4.06 -16.37
N ASP A 81 -10.63 -3.81 -16.36
CA ASP A 81 -9.66 -4.44 -17.25
C ASP A 81 -8.75 -5.36 -16.46
N PHE A 82 -9.05 -6.65 -16.50
CA PHE A 82 -8.43 -7.66 -15.65
C PHE A 82 -7.33 -8.46 -16.35
N ASN A 83 -6.92 -8.08 -17.56
CA ASN A 83 -5.96 -8.85 -18.36
C ASN A 83 -4.62 -9.07 -17.63
N GLU A 84 -4.18 -8.08 -16.85
CA GLU A 84 -2.91 -8.12 -16.13
C GLU A 84 -3.08 -8.30 -14.61
N PHE A 85 -4.30 -8.55 -14.13
CA PHE A 85 -4.61 -8.54 -12.70
C PHE A 85 -3.85 -9.64 -11.94
N ASP A 86 -4.02 -10.90 -12.36
CA ASP A 86 -3.39 -12.04 -11.68
C ASP A 86 -1.86 -11.98 -11.75
N THR A 87 -1.30 -11.61 -12.90
CA THR A 87 0.14 -11.42 -13.05
C THR A 87 0.65 -10.36 -12.10
N THR A 88 -0.03 -9.20 -12.01
CA THR A 88 0.33 -8.12 -11.09
C THR A 88 0.24 -8.57 -9.64
N LEU A 89 -0.79 -9.35 -9.28
CA LEU A 89 -0.98 -9.88 -7.93
C LEU A 89 0.10 -10.91 -7.56
N GLN A 90 0.55 -11.71 -8.51
CA GLN A 90 1.64 -12.67 -8.32
C GLN A 90 2.97 -11.95 -8.08
N GLU A 91 3.28 -10.92 -8.88
CA GLU A 91 4.50 -10.11 -8.75
C GLU A 91 4.51 -9.20 -7.52
N LEU A 92 3.34 -8.88 -6.96
CA LEU A 92 3.23 -8.07 -5.75
C LEU A 92 3.92 -8.78 -4.57
N ASP A 93 4.94 -8.15 -4.04
CA ASP A 93 5.66 -8.59 -2.84
C ASP A 93 5.18 -7.79 -1.61
N ILE A 94 4.38 -8.44 -0.77
CA ILE A 94 3.76 -7.84 0.42
C ILE A 94 4.80 -7.54 1.50
N ASP A 95 5.85 -8.36 1.64
CA ASP A 95 6.88 -8.16 2.66
C ASP A 95 7.61 -6.82 2.46
N SER A 96 7.79 -6.38 1.21
CA SER A 96 8.38 -5.07 0.91
C SER A 96 7.54 -3.86 1.36
N LEU A 97 6.25 -4.07 1.65
CA LEU A 97 5.33 -3.05 2.16
C LEU A 97 5.22 -3.08 3.69
N ILE A 98 5.89 -4.01 4.35
CA ILE A 98 5.91 -4.15 5.81
C ILE A 98 7.28 -3.67 6.32
N GLU A 99 7.28 -2.64 7.14
CA GLU A 99 8.51 -2.15 7.79
C GLU A 99 8.86 -3.01 9.00
N ASP A 100 10.12 -3.43 9.11
CA ASP A 100 10.66 -3.98 10.35
C ASP A 100 11.39 -2.87 11.14
N LYS A 101 10.77 -2.45 12.24
CA LYS A 101 11.36 -1.52 13.21
C LYS A 101 11.77 -2.27 14.47
N LYS A 102 13.03 -2.74 14.50
CA LYS A 102 13.66 -3.39 15.67
C LYS A 102 12.91 -4.66 16.12
N GLY A 103 12.48 -5.48 15.18
CA GLY A 103 11.71 -6.72 15.42
C GLY A 103 10.21 -6.49 15.55
N VAL A 104 9.74 -5.25 15.47
CA VAL A 104 8.32 -4.91 15.39
C VAL A 104 7.99 -4.64 13.93
N LYS A 105 7.23 -5.54 13.33
CA LYS A 105 6.67 -5.36 11.99
C LYS A 105 5.51 -4.36 12.04
N SER A 106 5.50 -3.39 11.14
CA SER A 106 4.51 -2.30 11.08
C SER A 106 4.20 -1.94 9.62
N ILE A 107 2.98 -1.46 9.39
CA ILE A 107 2.53 -0.98 8.08
C ILE A 107 2.27 0.53 8.04
N ASP A 108 2.64 1.28 9.09
CA ASP A 108 2.20 2.66 9.29
C ASP A 108 2.49 3.59 8.09
N THR A 109 3.60 3.35 7.38
CA THR A 109 4.01 4.16 6.22
C THR A 109 3.36 3.74 4.91
N ASN A 110 2.69 2.59 4.91
CA ASN A 110 2.09 1.91 3.76
C ASN A 110 0.63 1.52 4.02
N GLU A 111 0.00 2.08 5.05
CA GLU A 111 -1.40 1.85 5.41
C GLU A 111 -2.34 2.14 4.23
N ASP A 112 -1.99 3.13 3.41
CA ASP A 112 -2.66 3.44 2.15
C ASP A 112 -2.75 2.22 1.23
N SER A 113 -1.65 1.50 1.05
CA SER A 113 -1.56 0.33 0.19
C SER A 113 -2.41 -0.82 0.75
N PHE A 114 -2.39 -1.01 2.06
CA PHE A 114 -3.23 -2.02 2.72
C PHE A 114 -4.71 -1.65 2.72
N PHE A 115 -5.08 -0.37 2.75
CA PHE A 115 -6.45 0.07 2.52
C PHE A 115 -6.94 -0.35 1.12
N TYR A 116 -6.13 -0.17 0.08
CA TYR A 116 -6.49 -0.65 -1.26
C TYR A 116 -6.62 -2.17 -1.32
N LEU A 117 -5.66 -2.89 -0.75
CA LEU A 117 -5.60 -4.35 -0.79
C LEU A 117 -6.74 -5.03 -0.02
N TYR A 118 -7.12 -4.49 1.15
CA TYR A 118 -8.15 -5.09 2.00
C TYR A 118 -9.56 -4.57 1.78
N LEU A 119 -9.71 -3.33 1.31
CA LEU A 119 -11.01 -2.66 1.25
C LEU A 119 -11.35 -2.19 -0.16
N ALA A 120 -10.56 -1.28 -0.72
CA ALA A 120 -10.98 -0.59 -1.94
C ALA A 120 -11.13 -1.55 -3.14
N ILE A 121 -10.12 -2.39 -3.38
CA ILE A 121 -10.13 -3.31 -4.53
C ILE A 121 -11.12 -4.46 -4.30
N PRO A 122 -11.13 -5.17 -3.15
CA PRO A 122 -12.11 -6.23 -2.89
C PRO A 122 -13.57 -5.76 -3.02
N ASN A 123 -13.90 -4.57 -2.51
CA ASN A 123 -15.25 -4.02 -2.60
C ASN A 123 -15.68 -3.76 -4.06
N VAL A 124 -14.78 -3.21 -4.88
CA VAL A 124 -15.04 -3.01 -6.31
C VAL A 124 -15.22 -4.35 -7.01
N LEU A 125 -14.35 -5.33 -6.74
CA LEU A 125 -14.42 -6.67 -7.34
C LEU A 125 -15.74 -7.38 -7.01
N HIS A 126 -16.18 -7.32 -5.75
CA HIS A 126 -17.47 -7.87 -5.35
C HIS A 126 -18.63 -7.17 -6.09
N HIS A 127 -18.62 -5.83 -6.15
CA HIS A 127 -19.66 -5.07 -6.84
C HIS A 127 -19.78 -5.43 -8.33
N VAL A 128 -18.67 -5.72 -9.01
CA VAL A 128 -18.66 -6.11 -10.43
C VAL A 128 -18.76 -7.63 -10.65
N GLY A 129 -19.01 -8.41 -9.59
CA GLY A 129 -19.21 -9.86 -9.66
C GLY A 129 -17.94 -10.68 -9.95
N ARG A 130 -16.75 -10.12 -9.63
CA ARG A 130 -15.45 -10.80 -9.76
C ARG A 130 -14.94 -11.32 -8.42
N ASP A 131 -15.79 -12.09 -7.74
CA ASP A 131 -15.45 -12.71 -6.46
C ASP A 131 -14.29 -13.71 -6.59
N ASP A 132 -14.05 -14.26 -7.79
CA ASP A 132 -12.87 -15.06 -8.11
C ASP A 132 -11.56 -14.29 -7.84
N LEU A 133 -11.48 -13.04 -8.31
CA LEU A 133 -10.32 -12.18 -8.09
C LEU A 133 -10.24 -11.69 -6.65
N ARG A 134 -11.37 -11.40 -6.01
CA ARG A 134 -11.43 -11.07 -4.58
C ARG A 134 -10.83 -12.21 -3.75
N ASN A 135 -11.23 -13.45 -4.02
CA ASN A 135 -10.70 -14.63 -3.33
C ASN A 135 -9.19 -14.81 -3.55
N ASN A 136 -8.69 -14.53 -4.77
CA ASN A 136 -7.25 -14.56 -5.05
C ASN A 136 -6.50 -13.51 -4.20
N MET A 137 -7.07 -12.32 -4.03
CA MET A 137 -6.48 -11.29 -3.16
C MET A 137 -6.44 -11.73 -1.70
N HIS A 138 -7.53 -12.30 -1.19
CA HIS A 138 -7.57 -12.89 0.15
C HIS A 138 -6.49 -13.94 0.34
N ALA A 139 -6.35 -14.87 -0.60
CA ALA A 139 -5.33 -15.91 -0.54
C ALA A 139 -3.90 -15.32 -0.52
N LYS A 140 -3.65 -14.23 -1.26
CA LYS A 140 -2.35 -13.53 -1.25
C LYS A 140 -2.03 -12.91 0.13
N LEU A 141 -3.05 -12.44 0.85
CA LEU A 141 -2.91 -11.76 2.14
C LEU A 141 -3.03 -12.69 3.34
N GLN A 142 -3.57 -13.91 3.16
CA GLN A 142 -3.75 -14.92 4.20
C GLN A 142 -2.49 -15.17 5.04
N PRO A 143 -1.26 -15.27 4.48
CA PRO A 143 -0.06 -15.50 5.27
C PRO A 143 0.27 -14.38 6.28
N TYR A 144 -0.35 -13.20 6.13
CA TYR A 144 -0.08 -12.01 6.93
C TYR A 144 -1.19 -11.70 7.93
N GLU A 145 -2.24 -12.53 8.03
CA GLU A 145 -3.41 -12.25 8.87
C GLU A 145 -3.07 -12.06 10.35
N GLU A 146 -2.21 -12.91 10.92
CA GLU A 146 -1.81 -12.79 12.33
C GLU A 146 -1.05 -11.49 12.57
N LEU A 147 -0.17 -11.13 11.63
CA LEU A 147 0.63 -9.92 11.72
C LEU A 147 -0.23 -8.65 11.58
N LEU A 148 -1.20 -8.68 10.67
CA LEU A 148 -2.02 -7.52 10.30
C LEU A 148 -3.36 -7.48 11.04
N GLY A 149 -3.66 -8.47 11.89
CA GLY A 149 -4.97 -8.61 12.54
C GLY A 149 -5.37 -7.43 13.43
N ASN A 150 -4.40 -6.72 14.01
CA ASN A 150 -4.66 -5.53 14.83
C ASN A 150 -4.73 -4.22 14.00
N GLN A 151 -4.56 -4.31 12.68
CA GLN A 151 -4.63 -3.13 11.80
C GLN A 151 -6.09 -2.85 11.44
N LEU A 152 -6.45 -1.56 11.45
CA LEU A 152 -7.83 -1.13 11.19
C LEU A 152 -8.35 -1.62 9.84
N ALA A 153 -7.53 -1.53 8.78
CA ALA A 153 -7.90 -1.97 7.44
C ALA A 153 -8.30 -3.46 7.40
N LYS A 154 -7.55 -4.32 8.12
CA LYS A 154 -7.85 -5.76 8.22
C LYS A 154 -9.10 -6.02 9.04
N ALA A 155 -9.21 -5.39 10.22
CA ALA A 155 -10.38 -5.56 11.08
C ALA A 155 -11.68 -5.17 10.38
N LEU A 156 -11.65 -4.09 9.57
CA LEU A 156 -12.79 -3.70 8.73
C LEU A 156 -13.05 -4.69 7.60
N SER A 157 -12.00 -5.16 6.92
CA SER A 157 -12.08 -6.16 5.85
C SER A 157 -12.83 -7.41 6.32
N ASP A 158 -12.49 -7.91 7.51
CA ASP A 158 -13.14 -9.09 8.10
C ASP A 158 -14.64 -8.91 8.31
N GLN A 159 -15.08 -7.69 8.66
CA GLN A 159 -16.52 -7.40 8.78
C GLN A 159 -17.20 -7.27 7.42
N PHE A 160 -16.52 -6.69 6.43
CA PHE A 160 -17.04 -6.61 5.06
C PHE A 160 -17.16 -8.00 4.44
N ASP A 161 -16.19 -8.89 4.64
CA ASP A 161 -16.26 -10.24 4.14
C ASP A 161 -17.45 -11.00 4.73
N LYS A 162 -17.64 -10.93 6.06
CA LYS A 162 -18.83 -11.50 6.70
C LYS A 162 -20.12 -10.93 6.09
N TYR A 163 -20.16 -9.62 5.86
CA TYR A 163 -21.31 -8.96 5.28
C TYR A 163 -21.61 -9.45 3.85
N TYR A 164 -20.60 -9.50 2.98
CA TYR A 164 -20.73 -9.92 1.58
C TYR A 164 -21.02 -11.42 1.44
N ASP A 165 -20.36 -12.24 2.25
CA ASP A 165 -20.51 -13.69 2.22
C ASP A 165 -21.76 -14.17 2.99
N SER A 166 -22.60 -13.22 3.44
CA SER A 166 -23.84 -13.46 4.17
C SER A 166 -23.65 -14.32 5.43
N VAL A 167 -22.53 -14.11 6.11
CA VAL A 167 -22.16 -14.74 7.36
C VAL A 167 -22.65 -13.84 8.51
N GLU A 168 -23.15 -14.47 9.58
CA GLU A 168 -23.73 -13.78 10.75
C GLU A 168 -24.98 -12.91 10.42
N ASP A 169 -25.42 -12.12 11.40
CA ASP A 169 -26.64 -11.32 11.36
C ASP A 169 -26.48 -9.97 10.61
N ARG A 170 -25.28 -9.67 10.09
CA ARG A 170 -24.99 -8.45 9.30
C ARG A 170 -25.40 -7.14 10.00
N GLY A 171 -25.47 -7.15 11.32
CA GLY A 171 -25.87 -6.00 12.14
C GLY A 171 -27.37 -5.72 12.16
N GLN A 172 -28.24 -6.63 11.68
CA GLN A 172 -29.70 -6.45 11.72
C GLN A 172 -30.19 -6.21 13.16
N THR A 173 -29.70 -7.01 14.11
CA THR A 173 -29.98 -6.87 15.55
C THR A 173 -29.61 -5.49 16.11
N PHE A 174 -28.63 -4.79 15.53
CA PHE A 174 -28.26 -3.44 15.96
C PHE A 174 -29.28 -2.39 15.51
N PHE A 175 -29.89 -2.57 14.34
CA PHE A 175 -30.88 -1.65 13.76
C PHE A 175 -32.33 -1.96 14.16
N GLU A 176 -32.59 -3.10 14.81
CA GLU A 176 -33.91 -3.48 15.33
C GLU A 176 -34.31 -2.78 16.66
N LYS A 177 -33.56 -1.75 17.09
CA LYS A 177 -33.89 -0.91 18.26
C LYS A 177 -34.52 0.41 17.87
#